data_AF-A0A941ZQ04-F1
#
_entry.id   AF-A0A941ZQ04-F1
#
_cell.length_a   1.000
_cell.length_b   1.000
_cell.length_c   1.000
_cell.angle_alpha   90.00
_cell.angle_beta   90.00
_cell.angle_gamma   90.00
#
_symmetry.space_group_name_H-M   'P 1'
#
loop_
_entity.id
_entity.type
_entity.pdbx_description
1 polymer ?
#
loop_
_entity_poly.entity_id
_entity_poly.type
_entity_poly.pdbx_seq_one_letter_code
_entity_poly.pdbx_strand_id
1 'polypeptide(L)'
;MKQSELIEIAQMKVQPPVQAELFRATGISRSRLTDLRNDRRPISNDEARRLAEVAGLNPLAVIGELEIERATDEATRTAWGKALASLKRSACAFALAVLASLGAFNGGLQTSAPGGFLRRR
;
A
#
# COMPACT_ATOMS: atom_id res chain seq x y z
N MET A 1 11.74 2.65 3.58
CA MET A 1 11.29 3.49 4.72
C MET A 1 12.05 3.08 5.97
N LYS A 2 12.28 4.00 6.92
CA LYS A 2 12.84 3.67 8.25
C LYS A 2 11.74 3.36 9.27
N GLN A 3 12.04 2.61 10.34
CA GLN A 3 11.03 2.31 11.37
C GLN A 3 10.50 3.55 12.11
N SER A 4 11.34 4.56 12.34
CA SER A 4 10.94 5.84 12.95
C SER A 4 9.97 6.62 12.06
N GLU A 5 10.22 6.65 10.75
CA GLU A 5 9.36 7.26 9.74
C GLU A 5 7.96 6.61 9.70
N LEU A 6 7.89 5.27 9.79
CA LEU A 6 6.61 4.56 9.85
C LEU A 6 5.77 4.98 11.08
N ILE A 7 6.41 5.16 12.24
CA ILE A 7 5.73 5.58 13.47
C ILE A 7 5.21 7.00 13.33
N GLU A 8 5.98 7.91 12.72
CA GLU A 8 5.55 9.29 12.48
C GLU A 8 4.34 9.34 11.54
N ILE A 9 4.38 8.60 10.43
CA ILE A 9 3.25 8.52 9.49
C ILE A 9 2.01 7.97 10.20
N ALA A 10 2.14 6.88 10.97
CA ALA A 10 1.03 6.31 11.72
C ALA A 10 0.49 7.28 12.79
N GLN A 11 1.37 8.03 13.47
CA GLN A 11 0.98 9.03 14.47
C GLN A 11 0.21 10.19 13.84
N MET A 12 0.54 10.60 12.62
CA MET A 12 -0.20 11.64 11.90
C MET A 12 -1.61 11.21 11.48
N LYS A 13 -1.89 9.90 11.42
CA LYS A 13 -3.21 9.36 11.05
C LYS A 13 -4.19 9.25 12.23
N VAL A 14 -3.70 9.26 13.47
CA VAL A 14 -4.57 9.23 14.66
C VAL A 14 -4.98 10.65 15.07
N GLN A 15 -6.21 10.80 15.59
CA GLN A 15 -6.72 12.06 16.11
C GLN A 15 -7.12 11.91 17.58
N PRO A 16 -6.57 12.72 18.50
CA PRO A 16 -5.43 13.64 18.31
C PRO A 16 -4.11 12.92 17.94
N PRO A 17 -3.14 13.61 17.30
CA PRO A 17 -1.87 13.04 16.83
C PRO A 17 -0.87 12.83 17.99
N VAL A 18 -1.29 12.07 19.01
CA VAL A 18 -0.55 11.81 20.24
C VAL A 18 -0.28 10.32 20.40
N GLN A 19 0.85 9.97 21.00
CA GLN A 19 1.23 8.56 21.26
C GLN A 19 0.17 7.78 22.03
N ALA A 20 -0.63 8.45 22.87
CA ALA A 20 -1.72 7.82 23.59
C ALA A 20 -2.75 7.19 22.65
N GLU A 21 -3.10 7.90 21.58
CA GLU A 21 -4.07 7.42 20.58
C GLU A 21 -3.44 6.41 19.64
N LEU A 22 -2.15 6.56 19.31
CA LEU A 22 -1.42 5.55 18.55
C LEU A 22 -1.36 4.22 19.31
N PHE A 23 -1.17 4.25 20.63
CA PHE A 23 -1.26 3.06 21.49
C PHE A 23 -2.67 2.44 21.44
N ARG A 24 -3.74 3.26 21.51
CA ARG A 24 -5.12 2.73 21.42
C ARG A 24 -5.40 2.09 20.06
N ALA A 25 -4.89 2.68 18.99
CA ALA A 25 -5.09 2.19 17.63
C ALA A 25 -4.28 0.92 17.31
N THR A 26 -3.06 0.81 17.84
CA THR A 26 -2.12 -0.27 17.48
C THR A 26 -1.91 -1.32 18.58
N GLY A 27 -2.31 -1.05 19.82
CA GLY A 27 -1.99 -1.87 21.00
C GLY A 27 -0.51 -1.84 21.42
N ILE A 28 0.36 -1.10 20.73
CA ILE A 28 1.81 -1.05 21.00
C ILE A 28 2.06 -0.07 22.14
N SER A 29 2.62 -0.56 23.26
CA SER A 29 2.82 0.26 24.46
C SER A 29 3.68 1.51 24.19
N ARG A 30 3.47 2.59 24.96
CA ARG A 30 4.22 3.85 24.79
C ARG A 30 5.74 3.69 24.95
N SER A 31 6.17 2.86 25.91
CA SER A 31 7.58 2.54 26.08
C SER A 31 8.14 1.83 24.85
N ARG A 32 7.37 0.88 24.30
CA ARG A 32 7.76 0.17 23.08
C ARG A 32 7.83 1.10 21.87
N LEU A 33 6.84 1.98 21.68
CA LEU A 33 6.86 3.01 20.62
C LEU A 33 8.08 3.93 20.75
N THR A 34 8.46 4.30 21.99
CA THR A 34 9.64 5.12 22.25
C THR A 34 10.94 4.36 21.93
N ASP A 35 11.04 3.09 22.29
CA ASP A 35 12.20 2.25 21.95
C ASP A 35 12.37 2.08 20.44
N LEU A 36 11.26 1.86 19.73
CA LEU A 36 11.24 1.74 18.27
C LEU A 36 11.66 3.04 17.59
N ARG A 37 11.19 4.20 18.07
CA ARG A 37 11.53 5.51 17.51
C ARG A 37 13.02 5.86 17.68
N ASN A 38 13.64 5.37 18.75
CA ASN A 38 15.04 5.61 19.06
C ASN A 38 15.97 4.50 18.54
N ASP A 39 15.48 3.63 17.65
CA ASP A 39 16.22 2.51 17.08
C ASP A 39 16.84 1.55 18.11
N ARG A 40 16.33 1.55 19.35
CA ARG A 40 16.89 0.73 20.45
C ARG A 40 16.57 -0.74 20.29
N ARG A 41 15.47 -1.05 19.62
CA ARG A 41 15.02 -2.42 19.34
C ARG A 41 14.37 -2.47 17.96
N PRO A 42 14.52 -3.58 17.22
CA PRO A 42 13.83 -3.75 15.97
C PRO A 42 12.32 -3.91 16.19
N ILE A 43 11.52 -3.26 15.32
CA ILE A 43 10.10 -3.56 15.13
C ILE A 43 9.88 -5.01 14.70
N SER A 44 8.88 -5.68 15.25
CA SER A 44 8.44 -7.01 14.79
C SER A 44 7.50 -6.89 13.58
N ASN A 45 7.33 -7.96 12.80
CA ASN A 45 6.44 -7.94 11.63
C ASN A 45 4.98 -7.68 12.00
N ASP A 46 4.54 -8.15 13.16
CA ASP A 46 3.18 -7.88 13.66
C ASP A 46 3.01 -6.41 14.10
N GLU A 47 4.02 -5.81 14.74
CA GLU A 47 4.02 -4.37 15.03
C GLU A 47 4.04 -3.53 13.75
N ALA A 48 4.87 -3.91 12.76
CA ALA A 48 4.95 -3.25 11.47
C ALA A 48 3.61 -3.33 10.71
N ARG A 49 2.93 -4.48 10.74
CA ARG A 49 1.60 -4.66 10.17
C ARG A 49 0.58 -3.70 10.80
N ARG A 50 0.50 -3.67 12.14
CA ARG A 50 -0.45 -2.80 12.85
C ARG A 50 -0.19 -1.32 12.61
N LEU A 51 1.07 -0.89 12.58
CA LEU A 51 1.42 0.50 12.27
C LEU A 51 1.12 0.85 10.81
N ALA A 52 1.36 -0.06 9.86
CA ALA A 52 1.01 0.13 8.46
C ALA A 52 -0.51 0.25 8.25
N GLU A 53 -1.31 -0.56 8.94
CA GLU A 53 -2.77 -0.49 8.90
C GLU A 53 -3.28 0.88 9.38
N VAL A 54 -2.76 1.40 10.49
CA VAL A 54 -3.09 2.75 10.99
C VAL A 54 -2.61 3.83 10.03
N ALA A 55 -1.43 3.66 9.43
CA ALA A 55 -0.88 4.58 8.44
C ALA A 55 -1.67 4.60 7.11
N GLY A 56 -2.54 3.61 6.87
CA GLY A 56 -3.21 3.40 5.58
C GLY A 56 -2.26 2.93 4.48
N LEU A 57 -1.17 2.26 4.86
CA LEU A 57 -0.15 1.72 3.95
C LEU A 57 -0.36 0.21 3.76
N ASN A 58 0.11 -0.34 2.63
CA ASN A 58 0.08 -1.77 2.42
C ASN A 58 1.05 -2.49 3.39
N PRO A 59 0.58 -3.38 4.29
CA PRO A 59 1.44 -3.99 5.30
C PRO A 59 2.59 -4.82 4.72
N LEU A 60 2.35 -5.56 3.63
CA LEU A 60 3.38 -6.38 2.99
C LEU A 60 4.48 -5.51 2.36
N ALA A 61 4.09 -4.39 1.77
CA ALA A 61 5.06 -3.44 1.22
C ALA A 61 5.94 -2.85 2.33
N VAL A 62 5.33 -2.44 3.45
CA VAL A 62 6.04 -1.88 4.61
C VAL A 62 6.99 -2.90 5.23
N ILE A 63 6.54 -4.12 5.47
CA ILE A 63 7.40 -5.18 6.03
C ILE A 63 8.58 -5.45 5.09
N GLY A 64 8.33 -5.58 3.79
CA GLY A 64 9.41 -5.79 2.82
C GLY A 64 10.43 -4.65 2.81
N GLU A 65 9.99 -3.39 2.92
CA GLU A 65 10.90 -2.24 2.99
C GLU A 65 11.74 -2.23 4.27
N LEU A 66 11.16 -2.63 5.40
CA LEU A 66 11.88 -2.72 6.68
C LEU A 66 12.87 -3.90 6.68
N GLU A 67 12.51 -5.03 6.07
CA GLU A 67 13.42 -6.17 5.93
C GLU A 67 14.62 -5.83 5.02
N ILE A 68 14.41 -5.06 3.95
CA ILE A 68 15.49 -4.54 3.09
C ILE A 68 16.44 -3.63 3.87
N GLU A 69 15.89 -2.75 4.71
CA GLU A 69 16.67 -1.83 5.55
C GLU A 69 17.55 -2.62 6.55
N ARG A 70 17.02 -3.70 7.12
CA ARG A 70 17.70 -4.51 8.14
C ARG A 70 18.66 -5.54 7.58
N ALA A 71 18.41 -5.99 6.36
CA ALA A 71 19.21 -7.03 5.73
C ALA A 71 20.67 -6.60 5.68
N THR A 72 21.52 -7.38 6.35
CA THR A 72 22.97 -7.22 6.31
C THR A 72 23.56 -7.89 5.07
N ASP A 73 22.91 -8.93 4.55
CA ASP A 73 23.29 -9.65 3.35
C ASP A 73 22.59 -9.15 2.08
N GLU A 74 23.34 -9.12 0.98
CA GLU A 74 22.86 -8.61 -0.30
C GLU A 74 21.82 -9.52 -0.95
N ALA A 75 21.85 -10.82 -0.65
CA ALA A 75 20.92 -11.80 -1.22
C ALA A 75 19.48 -11.55 -0.72
N THR A 76 19.30 -11.36 0.58
CA THR A 76 18.02 -11.04 1.22
C THR A 76 17.50 -9.68 0.76
N ARG A 77 18.39 -8.67 0.68
CA ARG A 77 18.06 -7.34 0.15
C ARG A 77 17.51 -7.43 -1.29
N THR A 78 18.20 -8.21 -2.13
CA THR A 78 17.80 -8.42 -3.53
C THR A 78 16.48 -9.18 -3.66
N ALA A 79 16.26 -10.21 -2.84
CA ALA A 79 15.04 -11.02 -2.86
C ALA A 79 13.81 -10.17 -2.53
N TRP A 80 13.86 -9.41 -1.44
CA TRP A 80 12.79 -8.49 -1.05
C TRP A 80 12.62 -7.35 -2.06
N GLY A 81 13.72 -6.82 -2.60
CA GLY A 81 13.66 -5.78 -3.64
C GLY A 81 12.89 -6.25 -4.89
N LYS A 82 13.15 -7.47 -5.36
CA LYS A 82 12.43 -8.09 -6.48
C LYS A 82 10.95 -8.36 -6.15
N ALA A 83 10.67 -8.84 -4.94
CA ALA A 83 9.30 -9.10 -4.49
C ALA A 83 8.46 -7.81 -4.46
N LEU A 84 9.02 -6.73 -3.90
CA LEU A 84 8.36 -5.42 -3.87
C LEU A 84 8.15 -4.81 -5.25
N ALA A 85 9.15 -4.93 -6.13
CA ALA A 85 9.03 -4.45 -7.51
C ALA A 85 7.89 -5.15 -8.26
N SER A 86 7.74 -6.46 -8.04
CA SER A 86 6.66 -7.26 -8.63
C SER A 86 5.29 -6.84 -8.08
N LEU A 87 5.19 -6.61 -6.77
CA LEU A 87 3.96 -6.15 -6.12
C LEU A 87 3.51 -4.78 -6.66
N LYS A 88 4.45 -3.82 -6.80
CA LYS A 88 4.18 -2.50 -7.37
C LYS A 88 3.71 -2.59 -8.82
N ARG A 89 4.31 -3.48 -9.62
CA ARG A 89 3.92 -3.70 -11.02
C ARG A 89 2.52 -4.29 -11.15
N SER A 90 2.15 -5.25 -10.30
CA SER A 90 0.80 -5.82 -10.28
C SER A 90 -0.27 -4.81 -9.85
N ALA A 91 0.02 -3.94 -8.88
CA ALA A 91 -0.92 -2.91 -8.43
C ALA A 91 -1.22 -1.88 -9.55
N CYS A 92 -0.19 -1.45 -10.29
CA CYS A 92 -0.39 -0.55 -11.45
C CYS A 92 -1.18 -1.23 -12.58
N ALA A 93 -0.95 -2.51 -12.86
CA ALA A 93 -1.67 -3.23 -13.90
C ALA A 93 -3.18 -3.35 -13.58
N PHE A 94 -3.52 -3.59 -12.31
CA PHE A 94 -4.92 -3.61 -11.86
C PHE A 94 -5.59 -2.23 -11.96
N ALA A 95 -4.92 -1.17 -11.54
CA ALA A 95 -5.47 0.19 -11.61
C ALA A 95 -5.77 0.60 -13.06
N LEU A 96 -4.88 0.26 -14.01
CA LEU A 96 -5.09 0.52 -15.44
C LEU A 96 -6.23 -0.32 -16.02
N ALA A 97 -6.38 -1.58 -15.61
CA ALA A 97 -7.48 -2.43 -16.07
C ALA A 97 -8.86 -1.94 -15.58
N VAL A 98 -8.95 -1.45 -14.34
CA VAL A 98 -10.20 -0.86 -13.80
C VAL A 98 -10.54 0.45 -14.52
N LEU A 99 -9.55 1.32 -14.77
CA LEU A 99 -9.75 2.55 -15.55
C LEU A 99 -10.16 2.27 -17.01
N ALA A 100 -9.56 1.27 -17.66
CA ALA A 100 -9.95 0.86 -19.02
C ALA A 100 -11.39 0.32 -19.07
N SER A 101 -11.82 -0.39 -18.03
CA SER A 101 -13.19 -0.91 -17.93
C SER A 101 -14.22 0.21 -17.69
N LEU A 102 -13.86 1.25 -16.94
CA LEU A 102 -14.72 2.44 -16.74
C LEU A 102 -14.75 3.36 -17.97
N GLY A 103 -13.67 3.42 -18.76
CA GLY A 103 -13.63 4.16 -20.03
C GLY A 103 -14.44 3.50 -21.16
N ALA A 104 -14.54 2.17 -21.17
CA ALA A 104 -15.33 1.44 -22.15
C ALA A 104 -16.86 1.57 -21.97
N PHE A 105 -17.32 2.01 -20.79
CA PHE A 105 -18.76 2.21 -20.54
C PHE A 105 -19.31 3.50 -21.16
N ASN A 106 -18.46 4.47 -21.51
CA ASN A 106 -18.91 5.77 -22.06
C ASN A 106 -18.95 5.84 -23.60
N GLY A 107 -18.58 4.74 -24.29
CA GLY A 107 -18.51 4.69 -25.76
C GLY A 107 -19.54 3.76 -26.43
N GLY A 108 -20.41 3.11 -25.66
CA GLY A 108 -21.43 2.21 -26.20
C GLY A 108 -22.78 2.92 -26.27
N LEU A 109 -23.18 3.36 -27.47
CA LEU A 109 -24.54 3.32 -28.04
C LEU A 109 -24.69 4.40 -29.14
N GLN A 110 -24.20 4.11 -30.34
CA GLN A 110 -24.87 4.52 -31.58
C GLN A 110 -24.27 3.76 -32.77
N THR A 111 -24.71 2.50 -32.94
CA THR A 111 -24.76 1.91 -34.28
C THR A 111 -26.21 2.07 -34.75
N SER A 112 -26.56 3.26 -35.26
CA SER A 112 -27.81 3.41 -36.00
C SER A 112 -27.61 2.69 -37.33
N ALA A 113 -28.12 1.47 -37.43
CA ALA A 113 -28.40 0.85 -38.71
C ALA A 113 -29.61 1.60 -39.33
N PRO A 114 -29.50 2.23 -40.51
CA PRO A 114 -30.68 2.58 -41.25
C PRO A 114 -31.09 1.36 -42.08
N GLY A 115 -32.16 0.70 -41.63
CA GLY A 115 -32.95 -0.15 -42.49
C GLY A 115 -33.51 0.66 -43.67
N GLY A 116 -33.40 0.10 -44.87
CA GLY A 116 -33.87 0.74 -46.09
C GLY A 116 -33.93 -0.24 -47.25
N PHE A 117 -34.78 -1.26 -47.13
CA PHE A 117 -35.37 -1.93 -48.29
C PHE A 117 -36.04 -0.88 -49.18
N LEU A 118 -35.81 -0.91 -50.49
CA LEU A 118 -36.70 -0.57 -51.64
C LEU A 118 -35.78 -0.50 -52.89
N ARG A 119 -36.08 -0.92 -54.12
CA ARG A 119 -36.99 -1.85 -54.81
C ARG A 119 -36.54 -1.78 -56.29
N ARG A 120 -36.62 -2.90 -57.03
CA ARG A 120 -36.44 -3.05 -58.50
C ARG A 120 -36.79 -1.82 -59.36
N ARG A 121 -35.98 -1.53 -60.39
CA ARG A 121 -36.19 -2.01 -61.77
C ARG A 121 -34.96 -1.73 -62.64
#